data_AF-A0A7G5BXJ1-F1
#
_entry.id   AF-A0A7G5BXJ1-F1
#
_cell.length_a   1.000
_cell.length_b   1.000
_cell.length_c   1.000
_cell.angle_alpha   90.00
_cell.angle_beta   90.00
_cell.angle_gamma   90.00
#
_symmetry.space_group_name_H-M   'P 1'
#
loop_
_entity.id
_entity.type
_entity.pdbx_description
1 polymer ?
#
loop_
_entity_poly.entity_id
_entity_poly.type
_entity_poly.pdbx_seq_one_letter_code
_entity_poly.pdbx_strand_id
1 'polypeptide(L)'
;MEASDLASRVSKWKMGYEQLAKISLEQLTLIKSMDPGDELWNRIQLLTEEKSVTQGQMESIQNSLKSDLGIEEMKRLFQREIQTAAETARVLTFEAAHKIETMMVSTGTELGSTKTHRKVFNAYSGMNSDDQISYYFDEKK
;
A
#
# COMPACT_ATOMS: atom_id res chain seq x y z
N MET A 1 -9.91 32.89 16.64
CA MET A 1 -9.02 32.32 15.61
C MET A 1 -8.86 33.36 14.51
N GLU A 2 -7.65 33.81 14.23
CA GLU A 2 -7.40 34.75 13.12
C GLU A 2 -7.68 34.06 11.78
N ALA A 3 -8.31 34.75 10.84
CA ALA A 3 -8.68 34.19 9.53
C ALA A 3 -7.46 33.63 8.75
N SER A 4 -6.27 34.21 8.97
CA SER A 4 -5.00 33.77 8.40
C SER A 4 -4.58 32.38 8.88
N ASP A 5 -4.77 32.09 10.17
CA ASP A 5 -4.41 30.82 10.78
C ASP A 5 -5.34 29.68 10.32
N LEU A 6 -6.64 29.96 10.18
CA LEU A 6 -7.58 29.00 9.60
C LEU A 6 -7.22 28.65 8.16
N ALA A 7 -7.02 29.66 7.30
CA ALA A 7 -6.68 29.44 5.89
C ALA A 7 -5.39 28.63 5.73
N SER A 8 -4.38 28.90 6.57
CA SER A 8 -3.13 28.12 6.62
C SER A 8 -3.36 26.65 6.96
N ARG A 9 -4.17 26.36 7.98
CA ARG A 9 -4.50 24.98 8.39
C ARG A 9 -5.29 24.23 7.32
N VAL A 10 -6.25 24.90 6.66
CA VAL A 10 -7.02 24.31 5.56
C VAL A 10 -6.12 24.01 4.36
N SER A 11 -5.21 24.91 4.03
CA SER A 11 -4.22 24.69 2.97
C SER A 11 -3.34 23.48 3.26
N LYS A 12 -2.77 23.39 4.48
CA LYS A 12 -1.97 22.22 4.90
C LYS A 12 -2.78 20.92 4.87
N TRP A 13 -4.05 20.96 5.26
CA TRP A 13 -4.92 19.80 5.22
C TRP A 13 -5.16 19.31 3.78
N LYS A 14 -5.42 20.23 2.86
CA LYS A 14 -5.55 19.94 1.42
C LYS A 14 -4.26 19.35 0.84
N MET A 15 -3.12 19.99 1.13
CA MET A 15 -1.80 19.52 0.70
C MET A 15 -1.48 18.12 1.20
N GLY A 16 -1.94 17.76 2.41
CA GLY A 16 -1.80 16.39 2.93
C GLY A 16 -2.51 15.36 2.04
N TYR A 17 -3.72 15.64 1.58
CA TYR A 17 -4.43 14.74 0.67
C TYR A 17 -3.76 14.68 -0.71
N GLU A 18 -3.30 15.81 -1.23
CA GLU A 18 -2.52 15.86 -2.47
C GLU A 18 -1.23 15.03 -2.36
N GLN A 19 -0.56 15.08 -1.21
CA GLN A 19 0.62 14.26 -0.93
C GLN A 19 0.27 12.76 -0.85
N LEU A 20 -0.85 12.38 -0.21
CA LEU A 20 -1.30 10.98 -0.23
C LEU A 20 -1.59 10.47 -1.64
N ALA A 21 -2.22 11.31 -2.47
CA ALA A 21 -2.48 11.01 -3.87
C ALA A 21 -1.17 10.80 -4.63
N LYS A 22 -0.20 11.70 -4.45
CA LYS A 22 1.13 11.61 -5.05
C LYS A 22 1.88 10.33 -4.64
N ILE A 23 1.92 10.01 -3.35
CA ILE A 23 2.57 8.80 -2.84
C ILE A 23 1.92 7.55 -3.45
N SER A 24 0.58 7.50 -3.49
CA SER A 24 -0.14 6.35 -4.03
C SER A 24 0.07 6.20 -5.54
N LEU A 25 0.17 7.32 -6.27
CA LEU A 25 0.52 7.30 -7.69
C LEU A 25 1.96 6.82 -7.91
N GLU A 26 2.89 7.21 -7.05
CA GLU A 26 4.28 6.75 -7.11
C GLU A 26 4.36 5.23 -6.87
N GLN A 27 3.65 4.72 -5.85
CA GLN A 27 3.52 3.28 -5.61
C GLN A 27 3.00 2.55 -6.86
N LEU A 28 1.92 3.05 -7.48
CA LEU A 28 1.36 2.48 -8.72
C LEU A 28 2.35 2.50 -9.88
N THR A 29 3.13 3.57 -10.00
CA THR A 29 4.12 3.73 -11.07
C THR A 29 5.25 2.72 -10.89
N LEU A 30 5.80 2.60 -9.68
CA LEU A 30 6.86 1.66 -9.37
C LEU A 30 6.46 0.22 -9.66
N ILE A 31 5.25 -0.19 -9.25
CA ILE A 31 4.73 -1.55 -9.49
C ILE A 31 4.55 -1.83 -10.99
N LYS A 32 4.29 -0.80 -11.82
CA LYS A 32 4.17 -0.96 -13.27
C LYS A 32 5.52 -0.99 -13.98
N SER A 33 6.53 -0.31 -13.44
CA SER A 33 7.80 -0.07 -14.14
C SER A 33 8.95 -0.99 -13.71
N MET A 34 8.85 -1.67 -12.57
CA MET A 34 9.94 -2.46 -12.01
C MET A 34 9.61 -3.95 -11.98
N ASP A 35 10.63 -4.77 -12.23
CA ASP A 35 10.59 -6.20 -11.96
C ASP A 35 10.52 -6.43 -10.44
N PRO A 36 9.76 -7.43 -9.94
CA PRO A 36 9.65 -7.68 -8.50
C PRO A 36 11.00 -8.08 -7.90
N GLY A 37 11.67 -7.13 -7.26
CA GLY A 37 12.95 -7.33 -6.58
C GLY A 37 13.05 -6.51 -5.29
N ASP A 38 14.12 -6.74 -4.53
CA ASP A 38 14.29 -6.14 -3.20
C ASP A 38 14.24 -4.60 -3.23
N GLU A 39 14.76 -3.97 -4.30
CA GLU A 39 14.72 -2.52 -4.47
C GLU A 39 13.29 -1.96 -4.58
N LEU A 40 12.41 -2.65 -5.32
CA LEU A 40 11.00 -2.27 -5.44
C LEU A 40 10.30 -2.32 -4.08
N TRP A 41 10.49 -3.42 -3.35
CA TRP A 41 9.85 -3.63 -2.04
C TRP A 41 10.35 -2.64 -0.99
N ASN A 42 11.66 -2.39 -0.95
CA ASN A 42 12.25 -1.37 -0.08
C ASN A 42 11.67 0.01 -0.39
N ARG A 43 11.51 0.36 -1.67
CA ARG A 43 10.92 1.65 -2.06
C ARG A 43 9.43 1.75 -1.69
N ILE A 44 8.65 0.68 -1.90
CA ILE A 44 7.24 0.62 -1.50
C ILE A 44 7.10 0.77 0.02
N GLN A 45 8.01 0.18 0.81
CA GLN A 45 8.03 0.32 2.25
C GLN A 45 8.26 1.78 2.67
N LEU A 46 9.30 2.43 2.13
CA LEU A 46 9.59 3.85 2.43
C LEU A 46 8.40 4.77 2.11
N LEU A 47 7.74 4.54 0.97
CA LEU A 47 6.54 5.29 0.59
C LEU A 47 5.36 5.03 1.55
N THR A 48 5.25 3.82 2.10
CA THR A 48 4.21 3.47 3.08
C THR A 48 4.46 4.17 4.42
N GLU A 49 5.72 4.28 4.84
CA GLU A 49 6.10 5.04 6.04
C GLU A 49 5.79 6.53 5.86
N GLU A 50 6.16 7.12 4.71
CA GLU A 50 5.82 8.51 4.38
C GLU A 50 4.30 8.75 4.35
N LYS A 51 3.54 7.78 3.83
CA LYS A 51 2.07 7.82 3.82
C LYS A 51 1.51 7.86 5.24
N SER A 52 2.02 7.03 6.14
CA SER A 52 1.61 6.96 7.54
C SER A 52 1.87 8.29 8.27
N VAL A 53 3.05 8.88 8.07
CA VAL A 53 3.39 10.20 8.63
C VAL A 53 2.43 11.28 8.12
N THR A 54 2.14 11.29 6.81
CA THR A 54 1.22 12.24 6.19
C THR A 54 -0.20 12.10 6.75
N GLN A 55 -0.69 10.87 6.94
CA GLN A 55 -1.98 10.59 7.55
C GLN A 55 -2.07 11.13 8.98
N GLY A 56 -1.06 10.86 9.81
CA GLY A 56 -1.02 11.36 11.19
C GLY A 56 -1.02 12.89 11.28
N GLN A 57 -0.32 13.58 10.38
CA GLN A 57 -0.35 15.04 10.30
C GLN A 57 -1.75 15.57 9.93
N MET A 58 -2.41 14.95 8.96
CA MET A 58 -3.77 15.35 8.58
C MET A 58 -4.78 15.09 9.69
N GLU A 59 -4.69 13.97 10.39
CA GLU A 59 -5.56 13.67 11.54
C GLU A 59 -5.39 14.71 12.65
N SER A 60 -4.16 15.14 12.92
CA SER A 60 -3.87 16.21 13.88
C SER A 60 -4.54 17.53 13.47
N ILE A 61 -4.37 17.95 12.20
CA ILE A 61 -5.00 19.16 11.67
C ILE A 61 -6.53 19.04 11.71
N GLN A 62 -7.06 17.89 11.32
CA GLN A 62 -8.49 17.62 11.31
C GLN A 62 -9.10 17.72 12.72
N ASN A 63 -8.43 17.12 13.71
CA ASN A 63 -8.89 17.16 15.10
C ASN A 63 -8.83 18.58 15.68
N SER A 64 -7.79 19.35 15.34
CA SER A 64 -7.70 20.77 15.69
C SER A 64 -8.84 21.58 15.06
N LEU A 65 -9.08 21.43 13.75
CA LEU A 65 -10.16 22.14 13.05
C LEU A 65 -11.55 21.75 13.60
N LYS A 66 -11.76 20.46 13.89
CA LYS A 66 -13.01 19.96 14.48
C LYS A 66 -13.26 20.54 15.87
N SER A 67 -12.22 20.70 16.69
CA SER A 67 -12.31 21.31 18.02
C SER A 67 -12.67 22.80 17.93
N ASP A 68 -12.11 23.53 16.97
CA ASP A 68 -12.28 24.98 16.85
C ASP A 68 -13.59 25.39 16.17
N LEU A 69 -14.01 24.66 15.14
CA LEU A 69 -15.15 25.01 14.28
C LEU A 69 -16.43 24.24 14.62
N GLY A 70 -16.32 23.10 15.30
CA GLY A 70 -17.40 22.13 15.41
C GLY A 70 -17.61 21.30 14.15
N ILE A 71 -18.39 20.22 14.28
CA ILE A 71 -18.54 19.18 13.25
C ILE A 71 -19.20 19.70 11.98
N GLU A 72 -20.25 20.52 12.11
CA GLU A 72 -21.04 20.97 10.95
C GLU A 72 -20.25 21.93 10.06
N GLU A 73 -19.55 22.89 10.66
CA GLU A 73 -18.76 23.84 9.89
C GLU A 73 -17.51 23.18 9.29
N MET A 74 -16.89 22.25 10.02
CA MET A 74 -15.82 21.41 9.49
C MET A 74 -16.28 20.58 8.28
N LYS A 75 -17.51 20.03 8.31
CA LYS A 75 -18.09 19.29 7.18
C LYS A 75 -18.31 20.18 5.96
N ARG A 76 -18.84 21.39 6.14
CA ARG A 76 -19.02 22.37 5.04
C ARG A 76 -17.68 22.75 4.42
N LEU A 77 -16.69 23.02 5.26
CA LEU A 77 -15.34 23.35 4.84
C LEU A 77 -14.69 22.19 4.06
N PHE A 78 -14.86 20.96 4.55
CA PHE A 78 -14.38 19.77 3.85
C PHE A 78 -15.01 19.64 2.45
N GLN A 79 -16.34 19.76 2.36
CA GLN A 79 -17.06 19.68 1.08
C GLN A 79 -16.59 20.75 0.09
N ARG A 80 -16.31 21.96 0.57
CA ARG A 80 -15.91 23.08 -0.29
C ARG A 80 -14.47 23.00 -0.76
N GLU A 81 -13.53 22.70 0.14
CA GLU A 81 -12.09 22.90 -0.11
C GLU A 81 -11.30 21.60 -0.29
N ILE A 82 -11.77 20.50 0.31
CA ILE A 82 -10.94 19.31 0.55
C ILE A 82 -11.44 18.09 -0.22
N GLN A 83 -12.76 17.98 -0.42
CA GLN A 83 -13.42 16.78 -0.93
C GLN A 83 -12.78 16.22 -2.21
N THR A 84 -12.48 17.07 -3.19
CA THR A 84 -11.87 16.64 -4.45
C THR A 84 -10.49 16.00 -4.25
N ALA A 85 -9.64 16.62 -3.42
CA ALA A 85 -8.31 16.10 -3.13
C ALA A 85 -8.40 14.79 -2.33
N ALA A 86 -9.31 14.73 -1.34
CA ALA A 86 -9.54 13.54 -0.53
C ALA A 86 -10.05 12.36 -1.36
N GLU A 87 -10.97 12.60 -2.29
CA GLU A 87 -11.51 11.55 -3.17
C GLU A 87 -10.44 11.03 -4.13
N THR A 88 -9.63 11.93 -4.70
CA THR A 88 -8.49 11.55 -5.55
C THR A 88 -7.50 10.67 -4.78
N ALA A 89 -7.13 11.08 -3.56
CA ALA A 89 -6.25 10.30 -2.69
C ALA A 89 -6.83 8.93 -2.33
N ARG A 90 -8.15 8.86 -2.09
CA ARG A 90 -8.88 7.63 -1.77
C ARG A 90 -8.83 6.64 -2.92
N VAL A 91 -9.17 7.08 -4.13
CA VAL A 91 -9.16 6.23 -5.34
C VAL A 91 -7.76 5.69 -5.60
N LEU A 92 -6.74 6.55 -5.62
CA LEU A 92 -5.36 6.12 -5.87
C LEU A 92 -4.83 5.20 -4.78
N THR A 93 -5.19 5.45 -3.52
CA THR A 93 -4.83 4.56 -2.40
C THR A 93 -5.41 3.17 -2.58
N PHE A 94 -6.69 3.10 -2.96
CA PHE A 94 -7.36 1.83 -3.17
C PHE A 94 -6.74 1.06 -4.35
N GLU A 95 -6.50 1.74 -5.47
CA GLU A 95 -5.85 1.14 -6.64
C GLU A 95 -4.44 0.64 -6.32
N ALA A 96 -3.63 1.43 -5.60
CA ALA A 96 -2.29 1.05 -5.18
C ALA A 96 -2.32 -0.20 -4.29
N ALA A 97 -3.19 -0.21 -3.28
CA ALA A 97 -3.34 -1.35 -2.38
C ALA A 97 -3.74 -2.63 -3.11
N HIS A 98 -4.76 -2.54 -3.98
CA HIS A 98 -5.22 -3.68 -4.78
C HIS A 98 -4.13 -4.23 -5.70
N LYS A 99 -3.32 -3.35 -6.29
CA LYS A 99 -2.21 -3.77 -7.16
C LYS A 99 -1.08 -4.44 -6.38
N ILE A 100 -0.73 -3.92 -5.20
CA ILE A 100 0.25 -4.55 -4.30
C ILE A 100 -0.23 -5.94 -3.89
N GLU A 101 -1.50 -6.06 -3.46
CA GLU A 101 -2.10 -7.33 -3.07
C GLU A 101 -2.04 -8.36 -4.20
N THR A 102 -2.45 -7.97 -5.41
CA THR A 102 -2.39 -8.83 -6.60
C THR A 102 -0.97 -9.30 -6.89
N MET A 103 0.02 -8.42 -6.76
CA MET A 103 1.42 -8.75 -6.96
C MET A 103 1.92 -9.76 -5.90
N MET A 104 1.57 -9.56 -4.63
CA MET A 104 1.92 -10.50 -3.55
C MET A 104 1.33 -11.89 -3.78
N VAL A 105 0.07 -11.97 -4.25
CA VAL A 105 -0.57 -13.25 -4.59
C VAL A 105 0.15 -13.95 -5.75
N SER A 106 0.54 -13.19 -6.78
CA SER A 106 1.30 -13.75 -7.92
C SER A 106 2.65 -14.31 -7.47
N THR A 107 3.44 -13.53 -6.73
CA THR A 107 4.73 -13.97 -6.19
C THR A 107 4.58 -15.17 -5.27
N GLY A 108 3.55 -15.21 -4.42
CA GLY A 108 3.24 -16.35 -3.57
C GLY A 108 2.93 -17.63 -4.36
N THR A 109 2.19 -17.49 -5.46
CA THR A 109 1.86 -18.61 -6.37
C THR A 109 3.13 -19.14 -7.06
N GLU A 110 3.98 -18.25 -7.55
CA GLU A 110 5.26 -18.60 -8.19
C GLU A 110 6.23 -19.31 -7.23
N LEU A 111 6.31 -18.84 -5.97
CA LEU A 111 7.10 -19.49 -4.92
C LEU A 111 6.58 -20.89 -4.60
N GLY A 112 5.24 -21.05 -4.54
CA GLY A 112 4.60 -22.36 -4.40
C GLY A 112 4.96 -23.31 -5.54
N SER A 113 4.88 -22.84 -6.78
CA SER A 113 5.28 -23.61 -7.97
C SER A 113 6.77 -23.97 -7.94
N THR A 114 7.64 -23.04 -7.57
CA THR A 114 9.09 -23.26 -7.47
C THR A 114 9.43 -24.31 -6.40
N LYS A 115 8.75 -24.28 -5.24
CA LYS A 115 8.88 -25.31 -4.21
C LYS A 115 8.46 -26.68 -4.74
N THR A 116 7.36 -26.76 -5.49
CA THR A 116 6.90 -27.99 -6.14
C THR A 116 7.93 -28.49 -7.16
N HIS A 117 8.44 -27.61 -8.02
CA HIS A 117 9.50 -27.95 -8.98
C HIS A 117 10.76 -28.45 -8.29
N ARG A 118 11.19 -27.83 -7.19
CA ARG A 118 12.34 -28.29 -6.40
C ARG A 118 12.10 -29.67 -5.79
N LYS A 119 10.91 -29.94 -5.25
CA LYS A 119 10.54 -31.28 -4.75
C LYS A 119 10.58 -32.33 -5.86
N VAL A 120 10.00 -32.03 -7.02
CA VAL A 120 9.99 -32.91 -8.19
C VAL A 120 11.42 -33.15 -8.70
N PHE A 121 12.23 -32.11 -8.84
CA PHE A 121 13.62 -32.21 -9.27
C PHE A 121 14.48 -33.02 -8.29
N ASN A 122 14.29 -32.81 -6.99
CA ASN A 122 14.97 -33.61 -5.96
C ASN A 122 14.53 -35.08 -6.01
N ALA A 123 13.24 -35.35 -6.24
CA ALA A 123 12.75 -36.72 -6.42
C ALA A 123 13.38 -37.40 -7.65
N TYR A 124 13.46 -36.70 -8.79
CA TYR A 124 14.13 -37.22 -9.99
C TYR A 124 15.65 -37.35 -9.84
N SER A 125 16.31 -36.41 -9.15
CA SER A 125 17.76 -36.47 -8.91
C SER A 125 18.13 -37.56 -7.89
N GLY A 126 17.23 -37.84 -6.95
CA GLY A 126 17.35 -38.94 -5.99
C GLY A 126 17.06 -40.32 -6.58
N MET A 127 16.45 -40.43 -7.78
CA MET A 127 16.26 -41.73 -8.44
C MET A 127 17.58 -42.43 -8.86
N ASN A 128 18.72 -41.73 -8.83
CA ASN A 128 20.05 -42.30 -9.10
C ASN A 128 20.81 -42.73 -7.83
N SER A 129 20.23 -42.59 -6.65
CA SER A 129 20.81 -43.01 -5.37
C SER A 129 19.82 -43.94 -4.66
N ASP A 130 20.29 -45.08 -4.18
CA ASP A 130 19.52 -46.25 -3.71
C ASP A 130 18.47 -46.03 -2.58
N ASP A 131 18.18 -44.80 -2.14
CA ASP A 131 17.19 -44.50 -1.11
C ASP A 131 15.91 -43.88 -1.71
N GLN A 132 14.95 -44.76 -2.00
CA GLN A 132 13.62 -44.40 -2.51
C GLN A 132 12.72 -43.84 -1.41
N ILE A 133 12.36 -42.56 -1.50
CA ILE A 133 11.06 -42.09 -1.00
C ILE A 133 10.28 -41.55 -2.19
N SER A 134 9.34 -42.37 -2.67
CA SER A 134 8.52 -42.07 -3.84
C SER A 134 7.48 -40.98 -3.53
N TYR A 135 7.40 -40.00 -4.45
CA TYR A 135 6.51 -38.83 -4.43
C TYR A 135 5.02 -39.15 -4.20
N TYR A 136 4.57 -40.36 -4.53
CA TYR A 136 3.16 -40.75 -4.47
C TYR A 136 2.68 -41.26 -3.09
N PHE A 137 3.54 -41.32 -2.08
CA PHE A 137 3.18 -41.89 -0.77
C PHE A 137 3.05 -40.87 0.37
N ASP A 138 3.27 -39.57 0.12
CA ASP A 138 3.24 -38.53 1.16
C ASP A 138 1.97 -37.65 1.12
N GLU A 139 0.90 -38.12 0.47
CA GLU A 139 -0.45 -37.56 0.63
C GLU A 139 -1.23 -38.32 1.71
N LYS A 140 -0.80 -38.28 2.98
CA LYS A 140 -1.69 -38.42 4.16
C LYS A 140 -1.06 -37.86 5.44
N LYS A 141 -1.42 -36.62 5.79
CA LYS A 141 -2.06 -36.26 7.07
C LYS A 141 -2.46 -34.79 7.10
#